data_AF-A0A672L0Q6-F1
#
_entry.id   AF-A0A672L0Q6-F1
#
_cell.length_a   1.000
_cell.length_b   1.000
_cell.length_c   1.000
_cell.angle_alpha   90.00
_cell.angle_beta   90.00
_cell.angle_gamma   90.00
#
_symmetry.space_group_name_H-M   'P 1'
#
loop_
_entity.id
_entity.type
_entity.pdbx_description
1 polymer ?
#
loop_
_entity_poly.entity_id
_entity_poly.type
_entity_poly.pdbx_seq_one_letter_code
_entity_poly.pdbx_strand_id
1 'polypeptide(L)'
;MRCWSQNLALFEYEELSAAPDPGWPDCFNSGVFVFRPSLNTHIQILEHAAQHGGDQGVLNTFFSDWAVKDIRKHLSIVYNLTVGTIDILVLYRYGYHAKFVHFLGGTKPWHLSYDPQAANESSFRDSIKNFQQFIHLWCDSYKLKRMTIMKTIIYSCNFSVTTHNPPNGLSAETEVDDLEHRSMWEEGRADYMGKDAFNNIMRKHDLFLY
;
A
#
# COMPACT_ATOMS: atom_id res chain seq x y z
N MET A 1 -0.51 13.42 3.88
CA MET A 1 -0.36 12.39 2.84
C MET A 1 -1.76 12.13 2.27
N ARG A 2 -2.12 12.72 1.11
CA ARG A 2 -3.54 12.85 0.66
C ARG A 2 -4.14 11.60 -0.04
N CYS A 3 -3.46 10.45 0.00
CA CYS A 3 -3.81 9.30 -0.84
C CYS A 3 -5.17 8.67 -0.49
N TRP A 4 -5.53 8.61 0.81
CA TRP A 4 -6.58 7.70 1.28
C TRP A 4 -7.92 8.36 1.60
N SER A 5 -7.96 9.63 2.01
CA SER A 5 -9.22 10.34 2.33
C SER A 5 -10.18 10.54 1.15
N GLN A 6 -9.71 10.36 -0.09
CA GLN A 6 -10.51 10.52 -1.30
C GLN A 6 -11.03 9.19 -1.86
N ASN A 7 -10.71 8.05 -1.26
CA ASN A 7 -10.99 6.73 -1.82
C ASN A 7 -12.12 5.97 -1.08
N LEU A 8 -12.98 6.69 -0.34
CA LEU A 8 -14.23 6.15 0.21
C LEU A 8 -15.07 5.41 -0.85
N ALA A 9 -15.01 5.86 -2.11
CA ALA A 9 -15.66 5.22 -3.24
C ALA A 9 -15.31 3.73 -3.45
N LEU A 10 -14.14 3.24 -2.98
CA LEU A 10 -13.85 1.79 -3.05
C LEU A 10 -14.77 0.95 -2.15
N PHE A 11 -15.29 1.51 -1.05
CA PHE A 11 -16.23 0.82 -0.17
C PHE A 11 -17.66 0.75 -0.73
N GLU A 12 -17.93 1.40 -1.87
CA GLU A 12 -19.20 1.29 -2.60
C GLU A 12 -19.26 0.04 -3.50
N TYR A 13 -18.11 -0.62 -3.73
CA TYR A 13 -18.01 -1.82 -4.57
C TYR A 13 -18.32 -3.11 -3.81
N GLU A 14 -18.79 -4.13 -4.52
CA GLU A 14 -19.08 -5.45 -3.96
C GLU A 14 -17.92 -6.44 -4.13
N GLU A 15 -17.96 -7.56 -3.40
CA GLU A 15 -17.03 -8.67 -3.59
C GLU A 15 -17.30 -9.43 -4.90
N LEU A 16 -16.30 -9.86 -5.66
CA LEU A 16 -14.91 -9.41 -5.69
C LEU A 16 -14.82 -8.30 -6.75
N SER A 17 -14.38 -7.09 -6.37
CA SER A 17 -14.10 -6.02 -7.34
C SER A 17 -12.61 -5.71 -7.38
N ALA A 18 -12.01 -5.73 -8.57
CA ALA A 18 -10.58 -5.57 -8.77
C ALA A 18 -10.30 -4.89 -10.12
N ALA A 19 -9.08 -4.41 -10.33
CA ALA A 19 -8.66 -3.85 -11.62
C ALA A 19 -8.12 -4.98 -12.53
N PRO A 20 -8.25 -4.87 -13.87
CA PRO A 20 -7.67 -5.85 -14.80
C PRO A 20 -6.15 -5.92 -14.67
N ASP A 21 -5.61 -7.12 -14.86
CA ASP A 21 -4.17 -7.32 -14.96
C ASP A 21 -3.65 -6.80 -16.32
N PRO A 22 -2.54 -6.04 -16.34
CA PRO A 22 -2.02 -5.47 -17.58
C PRO A 22 -1.38 -6.50 -18.52
N GLY A 23 -1.04 -7.69 -18.04
CA GLY A 23 -0.50 -8.78 -18.85
C GLY A 23 -1.57 -9.70 -19.45
N TRP A 24 -2.66 -9.96 -18.70
CA TRP A 24 -3.79 -10.74 -19.18
C TRP A 24 -5.12 -10.14 -18.67
N PRO A 25 -5.85 -9.34 -19.48
CA PRO A 25 -6.95 -8.50 -18.99
C PRO A 25 -8.21 -9.26 -18.57
N ASP A 26 -8.37 -10.53 -18.96
CA ASP A 26 -9.44 -11.42 -18.45
C ASP A 26 -9.13 -11.95 -17.03
N CYS A 27 -7.95 -11.64 -16.49
CA CYS A 27 -7.60 -11.83 -15.09
C CYS A 27 -7.58 -10.46 -14.40
N PHE A 28 -7.94 -10.42 -13.12
CA PHE A 28 -7.70 -9.25 -12.28
C PHE A 28 -6.33 -9.29 -11.60
N ASN A 29 -5.76 -8.12 -11.36
CA ASN A 29 -4.55 -7.96 -10.59
C ASN A 29 -4.86 -7.96 -9.08
N SER A 30 -4.29 -8.90 -8.33
CA SER A 30 -4.57 -9.07 -6.89
C SER A 30 -3.93 -8.01 -5.98
N GLY A 31 -3.14 -7.07 -6.52
CA GLY A 31 -2.50 -6.02 -5.73
C GLY A 31 -3.48 -5.02 -5.07
N VAL A 32 -4.66 -4.82 -5.65
CA VAL A 32 -5.75 -4.00 -5.08
C VAL A 32 -7.10 -4.60 -5.47
N PHE A 33 -7.89 -5.00 -4.48
CA PHE A 33 -9.25 -5.50 -4.66
C PHE A 33 -10.15 -5.20 -3.45
N VAL A 34 -11.47 -5.29 -3.65
CA VAL A 34 -12.53 -5.10 -2.66
C VAL A 34 -13.20 -6.44 -2.38
N PHE A 35 -13.33 -6.78 -1.10
CA PHE A 35 -13.74 -8.09 -0.58
C PHE A 35 -14.57 -7.93 0.70
N ARG A 36 -15.38 -8.93 1.05
CA ARG A 36 -16.18 -8.96 2.28
C ARG A 36 -15.62 -10.05 3.22
N PRO A 37 -14.95 -9.67 4.33
CA PRO A 37 -14.39 -10.63 5.29
C PRO A 37 -15.40 -11.70 5.72
N SER A 38 -15.08 -12.96 5.46
CA SER A 38 -15.98 -14.10 5.62
C SER A 38 -15.17 -15.34 5.97
N LEU A 39 -15.41 -15.94 7.14
CA LEU A 39 -14.75 -17.17 7.56
C LEU A 39 -15.04 -18.33 6.58
N ASN A 40 -16.27 -18.41 6.09
CA ASN A 40 -16.66 -19.41 5.09
C ASN A 40 -15.88 -19.24 3.78
N THR A 41 -15.78 -18.00 3.26
CA THR A 41 -15.03 -17.73 2.02
C THR A 41 -13.54 -18.00 2.21
N HIS A 42 -12.97 -17.70 3.39
CA HIS A 42 -11.59 -18.02 3.72
C HIS A 42 -11.30 -19.52 3.69
N ILE A 43 -12.16 -20.35 4.30
CA ILE A 43 -12.01 -21.82 4.29
C ILE A 43 -12.07 -22.35 2.85
N GLN A 44 -13.03 -21.90 2.05
CA GLN A 44 -13.17 -22.32 0.65
C GLN A 44 -11.97 -21.91 -0.22
N ILE A 45 -11.40 -20.72 0.01
CA ILE A 45 -10.16 -20.28 -0.67
C ILE A 45 -8.96 -21.14 -0.25
N LEU A 46 -8.84 -21.52 1.04
CA LEU A 46 -7.77 -22.41 1.51
C LEU A 46 -7.86 -23.81 0.88
N GLU A 47 -9.06 -24.38 0.81
CA GLU A 47 -9.30 -25.68 0.16
C GLU A 47 -8.95 -25.63 -1.34
N HIS A 48 -9.30 -24.53 -2.01
CA HIS A 48 -9.01 -24.30 -3.44
C HIS A 48 -7.52 -24.00 -3.73
N ALA A 49 -6.82 -23.36 -2.79
CA ALA A 49 -5.42 -22.98 -2.94
C ALA A 49 -4.45 -24.18 -3.00
N ALA A 50 -4.85 -25.35 -2.49
CA ALA A 50 -4.02 -26.55 -2.42
C ALA A 50 -3.49 -27.09 -3.78
N GLN A 51 -3.98 -26.54 -4.91
CA GLN A 51 -3.66 -26.98 -6.27
C GLN A 51 -3.03 -25.88 -7.16
N HIS A 52 -2.87 -24.65 -6.64
CA HIS A 52 -2.60 -23.45 -7.45
C HIS A 52 -1.44 -22.61 -6.90
N GLY A 53 -0.88 -21.72 -7.74
CA GLY A 53 0.36 -20.99 -7.47
C GLY A 53 0.20 -19.78 -6.54
N GLY A 54 0.74 -18.62 -6.94
CA GLY A 54 0.62 -17.38 -6.18
C GLY A 54 -0.83 -16.91 -5.99
N ASP A 55 -1.03 -15.96 -5.07
CA ASP A 55 -2.33 -15.41 -4.69
C ASP A 55 -3.18 -14.95 -5.87
N GLN A 56 -2.59 -14.28 -6.88
CA GLN A 56 -3.31 -13.88 -8.09
C GLN A 56 -3.93 -15.07 -8.83
N GLY A 57 -3.23 -16.20 -8.91
CA GLY A 57 -3.72 -17.41 -9.57
C GLY A 57 -4.82 -18.11 -8.76
N VAL A 58 -4.64 -18.22 -7.43
CA VAL A 58 -5.65 -18.76 -6.52
C VAL A 58 -6.94 -17.93 -6.59
N LEU A 59 -6.84 -16.61 -6.49
CA LEU A 59 -7.98 -15.70 -6.46
C LEU A 59 -8.70 -15.64 -7.82
N ASN A 60 -7.97 -15.60 -8.95
CA ASN A 60 -8.61 -15.61 -10.28
C ASN A 60 -9.29 -16.96 -10.60
N THR A 61 -8.77 -18.09 -10.12
CA THR A 61 -9.43 -19.39 -10.34
C THR A 61 -10.64 -19.58 -9.41
N PHE A 62 -10.58 -19.05 -8.19
CA PHE A 62 -11.72 -19.04 -7.26
C PHE A 62 -12.85 -18.10 -7.71
N PHE A 63 -12.50 -16.85 -8.07
CA PHE A 63 -13.43 -15.85 -8.63
C PHE A 63 -13.41 -15.87 -10.17
N SER A 64 -13.49 -17.06 -10.76
CA SER A 64 -13.30 -17.31 -12.20
C SER A 64 -14.36 -16.69 -13.13
N ASP A 65 -15.46 -16.17 -12.59
CA ASP A 65 -16.46 -15.43 -13.38
C ASP A 65 -16.24 -13.90 -13.39
N TRP A 66 -15.22 -13.38 -12.71
CA TRP A 66 -14.96 -11.93 -12.60
C TRP A 66 -15.01 -11.19 -13.94
N ALA A 67 -14.31 -11.68 -14.96
CA ALA A 67 -14.17 -11.02 -16.27
C ALA A 67 -15.49 -10.88 -17.06
N VAL A 68 -16.51 -11.69 -16.75
CA VAL A 68 -17.75 -11.77 -17.55
C VAL A 68 -19.02 -11.48 -16.76
N LYS A 69 -18.98 -11.57 -15.43
CA LYS A 69 -20.19 -11.53 -14.58
C LYS A 69 -20.81 -10.13 -14.46
N ASP A 70 -20.01 -9.12 -14.15
CA ASP A 70 -20.50 -7.77 -13.85
C ASP A 70 -19.43 -6.71 -14.08
N ILE A 71 -19.70 -5.77 -14.99
CA ILE A 71 -18.80 -4.65 -15.29
C ILE A 71 -18.55 -3.76 -14.06
N ARG A 72 -19.49 -3.70 -13.10
CA ARG A 72 -19.34 -2.94 -11.85
C ARG A 72 -18.25 -3.51 -10.94
N LYS A 73 -17.83 -4.77 -11.17
CA LYS A 73 -16.70 -5.40 -10.45
C LYS A 73 -15.33 -5.12 -11.07
N HIS A 74 -15.29 -4.41 -12.19
CA HIS A 74 -14.06 -3.98 -12.84
C HIS A 74 -13.70 -2.58 -12.35
N LEU A 75 -12.79 -2.49 -11.39
CA LEU A 75 -12.22 -1.22 -10.95
C LEU A 75 -11.46 -0.58 -12.13
N SER A 76 -11.61 0.73 -12.28
CA SER A 76 -10.76 1.49 -13.21
C SER A 76 -9.29 1.33 -12.85
N ILE A 77 -8.43 1.16 -13.86
CA ILE A 77 -6.99 0.90 -13.70
C ILE A 77 -6.27 1.99 -12.87
N VAL A 78 -6.84 3.18 -12.72
CA VAL A 78 -6.34 4.23 -11.82
C VAL A 78 -6.29 3.79 -10.34
N TYR A 79 -7.07 2.77 -9.95
CA TYR A 79 -7.07 2.17 -8.62
C TYR A 79 -6.06 1.02 -8.45
N ASN A 80 -5.32 0.64 -9.50
CA ASN A 80 -4.22 -0.33 -9.41
C ASN A 80 -3.23 -0.08 -10.57
N LEU A 81 -2.71 1.15 -10.68
CA LEU A 81 -1.90 1.54 -11.82
C LEU A 81 -0.54 0.84 -11.76
N THR A 82 -0.39 -0.23 -12.54
CA THR A 82 0.85 -0.99 -12.59
C THR A 82 1.92 -0.20 -13.34
N VAL A 83 3.02 0.06 -12.64
CA VAL A 83 4.18 0.80 -13.12
C VAL A 83 5.07 -0.14 -13.94
N GLY A 84 5.45 0.25 -15.15
CA GLY A 84 6.35 -0.53 -16.01
C GLY A 84 5.68 -1.43 -17.06
N THR A 85 4.36 -1.63 -17.00
CA THR A 85 3.60 -2.44 -17.98
C THR A 85 2.69 -1.63 -18.90
N ILE A 86 2.39 -0.38 -18.55
CA ILE A 86 1.49 0.49 -19.29
C ILE A 86 2.28 1.32 -20.31
N ASP A 87 1.73 1.45 -21.51
CA ASP A 87 2.29 2.29 -22.57
C ASP A 87 2.54 3.75 -22.10
N ILE A 88 3.67 4.30 -22.51
CA ILE A 88 4.14 5.62 -22.08
C ILE A 88 3.18 6.76 -22.50
N LEU A 89 2.57 6.68 -23.68
CA LEU A 89 1.66 7.70 -24.18
C LEU A 89 0.30 7.62 -23.46
N VAL A 90 -0.17 6.40 -23.15
CA VAL A 90 -1.33 6.17 -22.29
C VAL A 90 -1.07 6.72 -20.87
N LEU A 91 0.11 6.47 -20.31
CA LEU A 91 0.50 6.99 -19.00
C LEU A 91 0.54 8.53 -18.97
N TYR A 92 1.12 9.19 -19.98
CA TYR A 92 1.08 10.66 -20.07
C TYR A 92 -0.34 11.20 -20.21
N ARG A 93 -1.21 10.51 -20.94
CA ARG A 93 -2.58 10.99 -21.24
C ARG A 93 -3.59 10.73 -20.11
N TYR A 94 -3.38 9.73 -19.26
CA TYR A 94 -4.36 9.33 -18.24
C TYR A 94 -3.77 9.10 -16.83
N GLY A 95 -2.46 8.92 -16.70
CA GLY A 95 -1.78 8.58 -15.45
C GLY A 95 -1.83 9.66 -14.37
N TYR A 96 -2.14 10.91 -14.71
CA TYR A 96 -2.36 11.98 -13.72
C TYR A 96 -3.64 11.79 -12.88
N HIS A 97 -4.53 10.86 -13.27
CA HIS A 97 -5.68 10.45 -12.47
C HIS A 97 -5.39 9.29 -11.50
N ALA A 98 -4.16 8.77 -11.46
CA ALA A 98 -3.80 7.63 -10.60
C ALA A 98 -4.17 7.86 -9.13
N LYS A 99 -4.89 6.90 -8.55
CA LYS A 99 -5.24 6.84 -7.13
C LYS A 99 -4.28 5.93 -6.37
N PHE A 100 -3.96 4.77 -6.97
CA PHE A 100 -2.97 3.84 -6.43
C PHE A 100 -1.97 3.44 -7.51
N VAL A 101 -0.74 3.20 -7.09
CA VAL A 101 0.42 2.97 -7.94
C VAL A 101 1.09 1.68 -7.48
N HIS A 102 1.10 0.65 -8.34
CA HIS A 102 1.58 -0.68 -8.02
C HIS A 102 2.94 -0.95 -8.66
N PHE A 103 3.97 -1.09 -7.81
CA PHE A 103 5.33 -1.44 -8.21
C PHE A 103 5.50 -2.97 -8.29
N LEU A 104 5.05 -3.56 -9.40
CA LEU A 104 5.30 -4.98 -9.72
C LEU A 104 6.79 -5.26 -10.00
N GLY A 105 7.16 -6.54 -9.98
CA GLY A 105 8.53 -7.00 -10.17
C GLY A 105 9.37 -7.05 -8.88
N GLY A 106 10.59 -7.59 -9.00
CA GLY A 106 11.51 -7.81 -7.87
C GLY A 106 12.25 -6.56 -7.38
N THR A 107 12.43 -5.55 -8.24
CA THR A 107 13.04 -4.27 -7.85
C THR A 107 11.99 -3.36 -7.23
N LYS A 108 11.96 -3.29 -5.90
CA LYS A 108 11.02 -2.48 -5.14
C LYS A 108 11.59 -1.07 -4.88
N PRO A 109 10.76 -0.04 -4.61
CA PRO A 109 11.23 1.33 -4.41
C PRO A 109 12.30 1.48 -3.31
N TRP A 110 12.25 0.65 -2.27
CA TRP A 110 13.25 0.63 -1.18
C TRP A 110 14.59 -0.04 -1.55
N HIS A 111 14.67 -0.78 -2.66
CA HIS A 111 15.95 -1.29 -3.20
C HIS A 111 16.76 -0.20 -3.91
N LEU A 112 16.16 0.96 -4.19
CA LEU A 112 16.81 2.08 -4.85
C LEU A 112 17.52 2.96 -3.82
N SER A 113 18.86 2.87 -3.78
CA SER A 113 19.70 3.84 -3.10
C SER A 113 19.47 5.22 -3.70
N TYR A 114 18.73 6.07 -2.99
CA TYR A 114 18.51 7.46 -3.40
C TYR A 114 19.80 8.26 -3.21
N ASP A 115 20.60 8.36 -4.28
CA ASP A 115 21.64 9.37 -4.40
C ASP A 115 21.15 10.49 -5.35
N PRO A 116 20.90 11.71 -4.85
CA PRO A 116 20.51 12.84 -5.70
C PRO A 116 21.63 13.35 -6.61
N GLN A 117 22.89 12.93 -6.42
CA GLN A 117 24.05 13.31 -7.23
C GLN A 117 24.32 12.31 -8.38
N ALA A 118 24.02 11.01 -8.21
CA ALA A 118 24.31 9.95 -9.18
C ALA A 118 23.42 9.93 -10.45
N ALA A 119 22.78 11.05 -10.78
CA ALA A 119 21.75 11.15 -11.82
C ALA A 119 22.30 11.17 -13.27
N ASN A 120 23.37 10.45 -13.59
CA ASN A 120 24.06 10.58 -14.89
C ASN A 120 24.48 9.29 -15.64
N GLU A 121 24.32 8.08 -15.11
CA GLU A 121 24.65 6.86 -15.88
C GLU A 121 23.43 6.18 -16.56
N SER A 122 23.70 5.51 -17.68
CA SER A 122 22.74 5.29 -18.76
C SER A 122 22.67 3.85 -19.27
N SER A 123 21.45 3.33 -19.35
CA SER A 123 20.96 2.18 -20.15
C SER A 123 19.66 1.64 -19.55
N PHE A 124 19.60 1.52 -18.21
CA PHE A 124 18.39 1.20 -17.44
C PHE A 124 17.38 2.38 -17.34
N ARG A 125 17.64 3.47 -18.07
CA ARG A 125 17.19 4.82 -17.72
C ARG A 125 15.83 5.21 -18.31
N ASP A 126 15.48 4.71 -19.49
CA ASP A 126 14.35 5.29 -20.24
C ASP A 126 12.99 4.75 -19.81
N SER A 127 12.92 3.51 -19.31
CA SER A 127 11.73 3.04 -18.59
C SER A 127 11.61 3.76 -17.23
N ILE A 128 12.72 3.82 -16.45
CA ILE A 128 12.70 4.42 -15.11
C ILE A 128 12.44 5.94 -15.12
N LYS A 129 12.91 6.74 -16.08
CA LYS A 129 12.68 8.21 -16.13
C LYS A 129 11.20 8.61 -15.96
N ASN A 130 10.29 7.86 -16.57
CA ASN A 130 8.85 8.17 -16.53
C ASN A 130 8.19 7.74 -15.21
N PHE A 131 8.83 6.80 -14.50
CA PHE A 131 8.40 6.32 -13.19
C PHE A 131 9.17 6.96 -12.03
N GLN A 132 10.24 7.71 -12.31
CA GLN A 132 10.98 8.51 -11.31
C GLN A 132 10.06 9.44 -10.55
N GLN A 133 9.01 10.02 -11.17
CA GLN A 133 8.03 10.81 -10.43
C GLN A 133 7.34 10.02 -9.31
N PHE A 134 6.97 8.76 -9.55
CA PHE A 134 6.30 7.92 -8.55
C PHE A 134 7.29 7.38 -7.51
N ILE A 135 8.52 7.05 -7.93
CA ILE A 135 9.61 6.68 -7.02
C ILE A 135 10.00 7.87 -6.12
N HIS A 136 10.11 9.09 -6.66
CA HIS A 136 10.38 10.30 -5.88
C HIS A 136 9.24 10.59 -4.91
N LEU A 137 7.97 10.54 -5.34
CA LEU A 137 6.82 10.68 -4.45
C LEU A 137 6.81 9.64 -3.32
N TRP A 138 7.23 8.39 -3.61
CA TRP A 138 7.40 7.35 -2.59
C TRP A 138 8.57 7.67 -1.64
N CYS A 139 9.75 8.01 -2.16
CA CYS A 139 10.94 8.37 -1.38
C CYS A 139 10.70 9.60 -0.48
N ASP A 140 10.04 10.64 -0.99
CA ASP A 140 9.71 11.85 -0.26
C ASP A 140 8.68 11.55 0.83
N SER A 141 7.66 10.74 0.53
CA SER A 141 6.69 10.26 1.52
C SER A 141 7.35 9.46 2.65
N TYR A 142 8.31 8.59 2.30
CA TYR A 142 9.07 7.77 3.25
C TYR A 142 9.99 8.63 4.13
N LYS A 143 10.78 9.53 3.53
CA LYS A 143 11.66 10.46 4.24
C LYS A 143 10.88 11.43 5.12
N LEU A 144 9.79 12.02 4.62
CA LEU A 144 8.96 12.95 5.38
C LEU A 144 8.34 12.27 6.61
N LYS A 145 7.86 11.02 6.49
CA LYS A 145 7.41 10.24 7.65
C LYS A 145 8.54 10.05 8.66
N ARG A 146 9.74 9.59 8.24
CA ARG A 146 10.89 9.44 9.14
C ARG A 146 11.26 10.76 9.83
N MET A 147 11.29 11.87 9.10
CA MET A 147 11.65 13.19 9.63
C MET A 147 10.58 13.77 10.58
N THR A 148 9.30 13.54 10.32
CA THR A 148 8.21 13.95 11.23
C THR A 148 8.24 13.14 12.51
N ILE A 149 8.43 11.81 12.42
CA ILE A 149 8.59 10.95 13.61
C ILE A 149 9.79 11.43 14.45
N MET A 150 10.97 11.63 13.84
CA MET A 150 12.14 12.18 14.53
C MET A 150 11.87 13.57 15.14
N LYS A 151 11.16 14.47 14.45
CA LYS A 151 10.84 15.81 14.97
C LYS A 151 9.89 15.74 16.16
N THR A 152 8.84 14.93 16.11
CA THR A 152 7.94 14.74 17.25
C THR A 152 8.70 14.24 18.47
N ILE A 153 9.58 13.25 18.29
CA ILE A 153 10.45 12.72 19.36
C ILE A 153 11.38 13.80 19.92
N ILE A 154 12.07 14.58 19.08
CA ILE A 154 12.97 15.65 19.55
C ILE A 154 12.22 16.74 20.31
N TYR A 155 11.02 17.13 19.86
CA TYR A 155 10.20 18.13 20.56
C TYR A 155 9.64 17.60 21.89
N SER A 156 9.23 16.32 21.98
CA SER A 156 8.79 15.73 23.25
C SER A 156 9.94 15.53 24.24
N CYS A 157 11.13 15.13 23.77
CA CYS A 157 12.34 15.07 24.61
C CYS A 157 12.73 16.46 25.15
N ASN A 158 12.68 17.51 24.33
CA ASN A 158 13.04 18.87 24.75
C ASN A 158 12.04 19.49 25.75
N PHE A 159 10.77 19.07 25.74
CA PHE A 159 9.78 19.51 26.73
C PHE A 159 9.89 18.75 28.07
N SER A 160 10.60 17.63 28.10
CA SER A 160 10.70 16.73 29.27
C SER A 160 11.72 17.16 30.33
N VAL A 161 12.41 18.30 30.15
CA VAL A 161 13.58 18.69 30.98
C VAL A 161 13.24 19.70 32.10
N THR A 162 11.97 20.08 32.28
CA THR A 162 11.53 20.88 33.45
C THR A 162 10.61 20.10 34.37
N THR A 163 11.00 20.07 35.64
CA THR A 163 10.49 19.26 36.75
C THR A 163 8.99 19.42 37.06
N HIS A 164 8.27 18.30 37.22
CA HIS A 164 7.47 17.89 38.41
C HIS A 164 6.49 16.73 38.07
N ASN A 165 6.40 15.71 38.93
CA ASN A 165 5.36 14.65 38.92
C ASN A 165 4.05 15.16 39.59
N PRO A 166 2.89 14.46 39.52
CA PRO A 166 2.51 13.21 38.81
C PRO A 166 1.35 13.50 37.79
N PRO A 167 0.44 12.58 37.33
CA PRO A 167 0.31 11.12 37.54
C PRO A 167 0.00 10.26 36.28
N ASN A 168 -0.17 8.95 36.53
CA ASN A 168 -0.84 7.88 35.77
C ASN A 168 -1.31 8.11 34.31
N GLY A 169 -0.83 7.24 33.42
CA GLY A 169 -1.77 6.49 32.56
C GLY A 169 -1.67 6.62 31.04
N LEU A 170 -0.53 6.99 30.46
CA LEU A 170 -0.22 6.67 29.06
C LEU A 170 1.27 6.36 28.92
N SER A 171 1.61 5.13 28.53
CA SER A 171 2.96 4.76 28.12
C SER A 171 3.27 5.38 26.76
N ALA A 172 4.22 6.32 26.71
CA ALA A 172 4.74 6.83 25.45
C ALA A 172 5.50 5.72 24.71
N GLU A 173 5.06 5.36 23.50
CA GLU A 173 5.75 4.42 22.62
C GLU A 173 7.14 4.97 22.28
N THR A 174 8.19 4.16 22.50
CA THR A 174 9.60 4.53 22.23
C THR A 174 10.01 4.16 20.81
N GLU A 175 11.08 4.78 20.30
CA GLU A 175 11.62 4.48 18.95
C GLU A 175 11.95 2.99 18.74
N VAL A 176 12.29 2.27 19.82
CA VAL A 176 12.52 0.82 19.80
C VAL A 176 11.20 0.05 19.56
N ASP A 177 10.10 0.44 20.22
CA ASP A 177 8.78 -0.18 20.05
C ASP A 177 8.23 0.06 18.64
N ASP A 178 8.43 1.26 18.07
CA ASP A 178 8.03 1.60 16.69
C ASP A 178 8.84 0.80 15.64
N LEU A 179 10.14 0.58 15.87
CA LEU A 179 11.00 -0.23 14.98
C LEU A 179 10.71 -1.72 15.09
N GLU A 180 10.50 -2.24 16.31
CA GLU A 180 10.14 -3.63 16.55
C GLU A 180 8.73 -3.95 16.00
N HIS A 181 7.76 -3.05 16.24
CA HIS A 181 6.42 -3.16 15.66
C HIS A 181 6.46 -3.16 14.13
N ARG A 182 7.30 -2.31 13.52
CA ARG A 182 7.52 -2.32 12.07
C ARG A 182 8.17 -3.62 11.58
N SER A 183 9.15 -4.18 12.28
CA SER A 183 9.76 -5.48 11.93
C SER A 183 8.70 -6.58 11.92
N MET A 184 7.81 -6.60 12.91
CA MET A 184 6.69 -7.54 12.95
C MET A 184 5.77 -7.39 11.73
N TRP A 185 5.47 -6.18 11.26
CA TRP A 185 4.73 -5.99 10.00
C TRP A 185 5.49 -6.51 8.77
N GLU A 186 6.79 -6.21 8.64
CA GLU A 186 7.60 -6.60 7.49
C GLU A 186 7.86 -8.12 7.43
N GLU A 187 7.77 -8.82 8.57
CA GLU A 187 7.82 -10.27 8.71
C GLU A 187 6.44 -10.97 8.63
N GLY A 188 5.35 -10.22 8.45
CA GLY A 188 3.98 -10.78 8.39
C GLY A 188 3.40 -11.20 9.76
N ARG A 189 4.00 -10.74 10.85
CA ARG A 189 3.60 -10.99 12.26
C ARG A 189 2.76 -9.84 12.86
N ALA A 190 1.99 -9.11 12.05
CA ALA A 190 1.15 -8.00 12.51
C ALA A 190 0.00 -8.47 13.43
N ASP A 191 -0.31 -7.69 14.47
CA ASP A 191 -1.31 -8.03 15.48
C ASP A 191 -2.72 -7.56 15.09
N TYR A 192 -3.31 -8.25 14.12
CA TYR A 192 -4.64 -7.92 13.58
C TYR A 192 -5.79 -8.00 14.60
N MET A 193 -5.57 -8.52 15.81
CA MET A 193 -6.57 -8.61 16.88
C MET A 193 -6.36 -7.55 17.98
N GLY A 194 -5.15 -7.00 18.12
CA GLY A 194 -4.82 -5.92 19.06
C GLY A 194 -4.30 -4.66 18.37
N LYS A 195 -2.98 -4.41 18.40
CA LYS A 195 -2.36 -3.13 18.00
C LYS A 195 -2.67 -2.76 16.54
N ASP A 196 -2.78 -3.76 15.67
CA ASP A 196 -3.01 -3.62 14.22
C ASP A 196 -4.44 -3.98 13.78
N ALA A 197 -5.38 -4.07 14.73
CA ALA A 197 -6.79 -4.26 14.41
C ALA A 197 -7.33 -3.15 13.49
N PHE A 198 -8.26 -3.50 12.59
CA PHE A 198 -8.86 -2.59 11.60
C PHE A 198 -9.30 -1.24 12.19
N ASN A 199 -9.98 -1.26 13.35
CA ASN A 199 -10.45 -0.05 14.04
C ASN A 199 -9.30 0.86 14.51
N ASN A 200 -8.14 0.28 14.84
CA ASN A 200 -6.95 1.04 15.27
C ASN A 200 -6.22 1.63 14.06
N ILE A 201 -6.12 0.89 12.96
CA ILE A 201 -5.61 1.39 11.67
C ILE A 201 -6.49 2.55 11.18
N MET A 202 -7.81 2.40 11.21
CA MET A 202 -8.75 3.45 10.79
C MET A 202 -8.66 4.70 11.68
N ARG A 203 -8.57 4.53 13.01
CA ARG A 203 -8.38 5.67 13.93
C ARG A 203 -7.03 6.39 13.71
N LYS A 204 -5.93 5.66 13.49
CA LYS A 204 -4.65 6.26 13.11
C LYS A 204 -4.79 7.01 11.79
N HIS A 205 -5.51 6.45 10.82
CA HIS A 205 -5.77 7.07 9.53
C HIS A 205 -6.56 8.39 9.66
N ASP A 206 -7.66 8.42 10.39
CA ASP A 206 -8.50 9.62 10.58
C ASP A 206 -7.73 10.77 11.27
N LEU A 207 -6.82 10.43 12.20
CA LEU A 207 -5.91 11.39 12.84
C LEU A 207 -4.86 12.00 11.87
N PHE A 208 -4.61 11.38 10.71
CA PHE A 208 -3.73 11.95 9.66
C PHE A 208 -4.49 12.80 8.63
N LEU A 209 -5.81 12.97 8.78
CA LEU A 209 -6.67 13.71 7.84
C LEU A 209 -7.06 15.11 8.32
N TYR A 210 -6.75 15.46 9.57
CA TYR A 210 -6.89 16.79 10.17
C TYR A 210 -5.51 17.39 10.46
#